data_AF-A0A175S2S4-F1
#
_entry.id   AF-A0A175S2S4-F1
#
_cell.length_a   1.000
_cell.length_b   1.000
_cell.length_c   1.000
_cell.angle_alpha   90.00
_cell.angle_beta   90.00
_cell.angle_gamma   90.00
#
_symmetry.space_group_name_H-M   'P 1'
#
loop_
_entity.id
_entity.type
_entity.pdbx_description
1 polymer ?
#
loop_
_entity_poly.entity_id
_entity_poly.type
_entity_poly.pdbx_seq_one_letter_code
_entity_poly.pdbx_strand_id
1 'polypeptide(L)'
;MNGYSVDFLSTTLPLPTLRTARPTVVLPYTHFTVLFEPTRKLAAATAVNIDGGALVDLGRSDDWHLDARVPAADQAGPDVYARNDLDRGHLVRRRDPVWGPDAARANEDTFVYTNAAPQAAAFNQGENLWAGVEDHVLEYARVNALRLSVFTGPVFADDDPLYRGVRIPRLFWKIAAWVTGEDEQLASAGFVLDQTPSLDQIDLETLTATDVPPLGPFRTFQVPVEHIAALTGLALGPLVVADRVPALRTINAGGRAEWRELTTLDDAVL
;
A
#
# COMPACT_ATOMS: atom_id res chain seq x y z
N MET A 1 17.81 5.67 11.88
CA MET A 1 16.51 5.21 11.36
C MET A 1 16.65 3.75 11.01
N ASN A 2 15.98 2.90 11.77
CA ASN A 2 15.94 1.45 11.54
C ASN A 2 14.68 1.22 10.69
N GLY A 3 14.87 1.10 9.37
CA GLY A 3 13.81 0.86 8.39
C GLY A 3 12.97 -0.38 8.68
N TYR A 4 12.27 -0.83 7.66
CA TYR A 4 11.71 -2.19 7.65
C TYR A 4 12.80 -3.23 7.97
N SER A 5 12.55 -4.06 8.97
CA SER A 5 13.35 -5.23 9.34
C SER A 5 12.85 -6.46 8.60
N VAL A 6 13.74 -7.07 7.81
CA VAL A 6 13.45 -8.28 7.01
C VAL A 6 13.28 -9.51 7.88
N ASP A 7 13.87 -9.54 9.08
CA ASP A 7 13.78 -10.64 10.04
C ASP A 7 12.81 -10.30 11.18
N PHE A 8 11.82 -9.45 10.90
CA PHE A 8 10.79 -9.09 11.87
C PHE A 8 9.83 -10.25 12.17
N LEU A 9 9.56 -11.11 11.19
CA LEU A 9 8.87 -12.37 11.41
C LEU A 9 9.91 -13.49 11.53
N SER A 10 9.48 -14.67 12.00
CA SER A 10 10.35 -15.86 12.06
C SER A 10 10.90 -16.29 10.68
N THR A 11 10.18 -15.92 9.62
CA THR A 11 10.62 -16.07 8.23
C THR A 11 11.16 -14.73 7.70
N THR A 12 12.36 -14.75 7.13
CA THR A 12 12.94 -13.58 6.46
C THR A 12 12.06 -13.14 5.27
N LEU A 13 11.53 -11.93 5.35
CA LEU A 13 10.74 -11.29 4.30
C LEU A 13 11.56 -10.14 3.69
N PRO A 14 12.13 -10.30 2.48
CA PRO A 14 12.87 -9.22 1.85
C PRO A 14 11.94 -8.09 1.40
N LEU A 15 12.50 -6.88 1.24
CA LEU A 15 11.81 -5.80 0.55
C LEU A 15 11.45 -6.24 -0.90
N PRO A 16 10.29 -5.83 -1.43
CA PRO A 16 9.95 -6.07 -2.83
C PRO A 16 11.05 -5.51 -3.74
N THR A 17 11.36 -6.21 -4.83
CA THR A 17 12.27 -5.68 -5.86
C THR A 17 11.52 -5.54 -7.17
N LEU A 18 11.72 -4.43 -7.88
CA LEU A 18 11.15 -4.28 -9.22
C LEU A 18 11.91 -5.22 -10.17
N ARG A 19 11.17 -6.06 -10.92
CA ARG A 19 11.73 -6.89 -11.98
C ARG A 19 12.17 -6.06 -13.20
N THR A 20 11.69 -4.81 -13.28
CA THR A 20 12.05 -3.85 -14.33
C THR A 20 13.17 -2.92 -13.85
N ALA A 21 13.98 -2.42 -14.79
CA ALA A 21 15.12 -1.55 -14.51
C ALA A 21 14.76 -0.11 -14.06
N ARG A 22 13.56 0.11 -13.50
CA ARG A 22 13.16 1.44 -13.00
C ARG A 22 13.99 1.75 -11.75
N PRO A 23 14.82 2.82 -11.76
CA PRO A 23 15.64 3.16 -10.61
C PRO A 23 14.77 3.50 -9.41
N THR A 24 15.00 2.83 -8.28
CA THR A 24 14.35 3.20 -7.01
C THR A 24 15.37 3.69 -6.01
N VAL A 25 14.93 4.60 -5.14
CA VAL A 25 15.66 5.06 -3.97
C VAL A 25 15.08 4.36 -2.76
N VAL A 26 15.93 3.66 -2.00
CA VAL A 26 15.53 3.00 -0.75
C VAL A 26 15.60 4.03 0.38
N LEU A 27 14.45 4.35 0.97
CA LEU A 27 14.31 5.35 2.02
C LEU A 27 13.86 4.67 3.32
N PRO A 28 14.79 4.29 4.21
CA PRO A 28 14.41 3.79 5.53
C PRO A 28 13.91 4.94 6.42
N TYR A 29 12.83 4.67 7.13
CA TYR A 29 12.24 5.48 8.20
C TYR A 29 12.18 4.64 9.48
N THR A 30 11.52 5.10 10.54
CA THR A 30 11.37 4.30 11.75
C THR A 30 10.31 3.22 11.54
N HIS A 31 10.72 1.94 11.56
CA HIS A 31 9.89 0.72 11.39
C HIS A 31 9.33 0.47 9.99
N PHE A 32 9.60 1.33 9.02
CA PHE A 32 9.19 1.13 7.64
C PHE A 32 10.23 1.62 6.65
N THR A 33 10.13 1.12 5.42
CA THR A 33 10.98 1.53 4.30
C THR A 33 10.10 1.84 3.10
N VAL A 34 10.44 2.92 2.40
CA VAL A 34 9.84 3.29 1.11
C VAL A 34 10.80 2.95 -0.01
N LEU A 35 10.30 2.28 -1.05
CA LEU A 35 10.97 2.09 -2.33
C LEU A 35 10.45 3.15 -3.28
N PHE A 36 11.13 4.29 -3.32
CA PHE A 36 10.67 5.47 -4.05
C PHE A 36 11.09 5.43 -5.51
N GLU A 37 10.19 5.73 -6.45
CA GLU A 37 10.51 5.79 -7.89
C GLU A 37 10.46 7.27 -8.35
N PRO A 38 11.62 7.92 -8.55
CA PRO A 38 11.71 9.35 -8.83
C PRO A 38 10.98 9.80 -10.10
N THR A 39 10.89 8.95 -11.13
CA THR A 39 10.23 9.31 -12.40
C THR A 39 8.72 9.48 -12.22
N ARG A 40 8.12 8.59 -11.43
CA ARG A 40 6.70 8.63 -11.04
C ARG A 40 6.45 9.60 -9.90
N LYS A 41 7.51 10.04 -9.21
CA LYS A 41 7.47 10.94 -8.05
C LYS A 41 6.73 10.37 -6.84
N LEU A 42 6.57 9.05 -6.80
CA LEU A 42 5.75 8.29 -5.85
C LEU A 42 6.50 7.04 -5.43
N ALA A 43 6.11 6.43 -4.30
CA ALA A 43 6.59 5.11 -3.94
C ALA A 43 6.12 4.05 -4.94
N ALA A 44 7.03 3.19 -5.40
CA ALA A 44 6.66 1.95 -6.09
C ALA A 44 6.12 0.92 -5.10
N ALA A 45 6.69 0.88 -3.90
CA ALA A 45 6.22 0.06 -2.79
C ALA A 45 6.70 0.63 -1.45
N THR A 46 6.02 0.26 -0.38
CA THR A 46 6.44 0.45 1.00
C THR A 46 6.38 -0.89 1.72
N ALA A 47 7.13 -1.00 2.81
CA ALA A 47 7.08 -2.13 3.73
C ALA A 47 7.15 -1.60 5.16
N VAL A 48 6.22 -2.02 6.02
CA VAL A 48 6.16 -1.63 7.44
C VAL A 48 6.10 -2.86 8.33
N ASN A 49 6.82 -2.81 9.45
CA ASN A 49 6.65 -3.76 10.55
C ASN A 49 5.68 -3.19 11.58
N ILE A 50 4.77 -4.03 12.05
CA ILE A 50 3.78 -3.69 13.07
C ILE A 50 3.98 -4.65 14.24
N ASP A 51 4.33 -4.13 15.41
CA ASP A 51 4.34 -4.90 16.66
C ASP A 51 3.07 -4.63 17.44
N GLY A 52 2.06 -5.51 17.28
CA GLY A 52 0.78 -5.40 17.96
C GLY A 52 0.90 -5.36 19.48
N GLY A 53 1.89 -6.05 20.05
CA GLY A 53 2.12 -6.10 21.50
C GLY A 53 2.73 -4.83 22.08
N ALA A 54 3.25 -3.94 21.21
CA ALA A 54 3.93 -2.72 21.60
C ALA A 54 3.32 -1.44 21.01
N LEU A 55 2.14 -1.52 20.37
CA LEU A 55 1.44 -0.36 19.80
C LEU A 55 1.21 0.74 20.85
N VAL A 56 1.43 1.99 20.43
CA VAL A 56 1.22 3.18 21.24
C VAL A 56 0.17 4.06 20.57
N ASP A 57 -0.79 4.55 21.35
CA ASP A 57 -1.76 5.53 20.83
C ASP A 57 -1.19 6.94 20.96
N LEU A 58 -1.01 7.60 19.82
CA LEU A 58 -0.50 8.97 19.72
C LEU A 58 -1.42 9.81 18.85
N GLY A 59 -1.52 11.10 19.19
CA GLY A 59 -2.22 12.09 18.40
C GLY A 59 -1.64 12.27 16.98
N ARG A 60 -2.43 12.91 16.12
CA ARG A 60 -2.07 13.24 14.74
C ARG A 60 -1.33 14.59 14.71
N SER A 61 -0.19 14.69 14.03
CA SER A 61 0.53 15.97 13.83
C SER A 61 0.04 16.71 12.58
N ASP A 62 -0.14 15.99 11.46
CA ASP A 62 -0.44 16.56 10.13
C ASP A 62 0.69 17.39 9.49
N ASP A 63 1.92 17.26 10.00
CA ASP A 63 3.10 18.01 9.56
C ASP A 63 3.78 17.39 8.32
N TRP A 64 3.11 17.53 7.17
CA TRP A 64 3.62 17.02 5.89
C TRP A 64 4.86 17.78 5.39
N HIS A 65 5.89 17.04 5.00
CA HIS A 65 7.13 17.61 4.48
C HIS A 65 7.74 16.77 3.34
N LEU A 66 8.59 17.40 2.52
CA LEU A 66 9.39 16.73 1.50
C LEU A 66 10.56 15.98 2.15
N ASP A 67 10.96 14.85 1.57
CA ASP A 67 12.17 14.16 2.00
C ASP A 67 13.40 14.81 1.37
N ALA A 68 14.32 15.35 2.17
CA ALA A 68 15.53 16.01 1.68
C ALA A 68 16.51 15.05 0.97
N ARG A 69 16.35 13.73 1.12
CA ARG A 69 17.16 12.71 0.42
C ARG A 69 16.78 12.56 -1.06
N VAL A 70 15.63 13.10 -1.47
CA VAL A 70 15.16 13.11 -2.85
C VAL A 70 15.02 14.56 -3.31
N PRO A 71 15.45 14.93 -4.53
CA PRO A 71 15.22 16.28 -5.03
C PRO A 71 13.73 16.66 -4.99
N ALA A 72 13.42 17.91 -4.63
CA ALA A 72 12.03 18.37 -4.53
C ALA A 72 11.25 18.23 -5.85
N ALA A 73 11.93 18.39 -6.99
CA ALA A 73 11.34 18.25 -8.32
C ALA A 73 10.90 16.80 -8.64
N ASP A 74 11.46 15.82 -7.94
CA ASP A 74 11.25 14.39 -8.15
C ASP A 74 10.26 13.81 -7.14
N GLN A 75 9.53 14.65 -6.38
CA GLN A 75 8.52 14.25 -5.41
C GLN A 75 7.16 14.84 -5.76
N ALA A 76 6.09 14.10 -5.48
CA ALA A 76 4.73 14.63 -5.47
C ALA A 76 4.57 15.53 -4.23
N GLY A 77 4.87 16.81 -4.38
CA GLY A 77 4.80 17.81 -3.31
C GLY A 77 3.39 18.38 -3.07
N PRO A 78 3.27 19.40 -2.20
CA PRO A 78 1.99 20.00 -1.82
C PRO A 78 1.16 20.50 -3.01
N ASP A 79 1.82 20.93 -4.08
CA ASP A 79 1.17 21.45 -5.29
C ASP A 79 0.22 20.45 -5.94
N VAL A 80 0.45 19.14 -5.83
CA VAL A 80 -0.43 18.11 -6.39
C VAL A 80 -1.77 18.05 -5.65
N TYR A 81 -1.78 18.38 -4.36
CA TYR A 81 -2.93 18.22 -3.46
C TYR A 81 -3.66 19.54 -3.18
N ALA A 82 -3.12 20.66 -3.66
CA ALA A 82 -3.65 21.98 -3.33
C ALA A 82 -4.92 22.31 -4.12
N ARG A 83 -6.03 22.62 -3.41
CA ARG A 83 -7.29 23.10 -4.00
C ARG A 83 -7.89 22.11 -5.00
N ASN A 84 -7.96 20.85 -4.61
CA ASN A 84 -8.65 19.77 -5.32
C ASN A 84 -9.08 18.71 -4.30
N ASP A 85 -9.80 17.69 -4.76
CA ASP A 85 -10.28 16.58 -3.92
C ASP A 85 -9.29 15.39 -3.91
N LEU A 86 -7.99 15.64 -4.12
CA LEU A 86 -6.95 14.63 -3.93
C LEU A 86 -6.34 14.79 -2.53
N ASP A 87 -6.47 13.74 -1.74
CA ASP A 87 -5.81 13.60 -0.46
C ASP A 87 -4.39 13.08 -0.58
N ARG A 88 -3.59 13.41 0.44
CA ARG A 88 -2.28 12.81 0.73
C ARG A 88 -2.50 11.41 1.33
N GLY A 89 -2.88 10.47 0.48
CA GLY A 89 -3.14 9.09 0.86
C GLY A 89 -1.87 8.42 1.37
N HIS A 90 -1.87 8.03 2.65
CA HIS A 90 -0.73 7.34 3.26
C HIS A 90 -0.59 5.92 2.69
N LEU A 91 0.61 5.54 2.27
CA LEU A 91 0.91 4.16 1.86
C LEU A 91 1.24 3.30 3.08
N VAL A 92 2.21 3.72 3.89
CA VAL A 92 2.33 3.27 5.29
C VAL A 92 1.41 4.13 6.13
N ARG A 93 0.42 3.51 6.76
CA ARG A 93 -0.55 4.26 7.56
C ARG A 93 0.09 4.76 8.83
N ARG A 94 -0.40 5.91 9.28
CA ARG A 94 0.08 6.60 10.46
C ARG A 94 0.27 5.68 11.68
N ARG A 95 -0.70 4.80 11.96
CA ARG A 95 -0.69 3.96 13.17
C ARG A 95 0.18 2.70 13.05
N ASP A 96 0.42 2.22 11.82
CA ASP A 96 1.10 0.94 11.58
C ASP A 96 2.51 0.88 12.22
N PRO A 97 3.39 1.90 12.08
CA PRO A 97 4.73 1.85 12.65
C PRO A 97 4.81 2.37 14.10
N VAL A 98 3.69 2.75 14.72
CA VAL A 98 3.68 3.48 16.01
C VAL A 98 3.66 2.49 17.17
N TRP A 99 4.83 1.91 17.45
CA TRP A 99 5.03 0.95 18.52
C TRP A 99 6.40 1.11 19.18
N GLY A 100 6.53 0.63 20.41
CA GLY A 100 7.80 0.63 21.14
C GLY A 100 8.32 2.02 21.51
N PRO A 101 9.61 2.14 21.89
CA PRO A 101 10.19 3.38 22.38
C PRO A 101 10.30 4.49 21.33
N ASP A 102 10.37 4.12 20.04
CA ASP A 102 10.52 5.05 18.92
C ASP A 102 9.18 5.47 18.29
N ALA A 103 8.04 5.12 18.92
CA ALA A 103 6.69 5.34 18.40
C ALA A 103 6.39 6.80 17.99
N ALA A 104 6.86 7.78 18.77
CA ALA A 104 6.67 9.20 18.46
C ALA A 104 7.37 9.59 17.15
N ARG A 105 8.61 9.12 16.97
CA ARG A 105 9.37 9.36 15.74
C ARG A 105 8.75 8.64 14.55
N ALA A 106 8.30 7.40 14.74
CA ALA A 106 7.60 6.64 13.72
C ALA A 106 6.32 7.34 13.24
N ASN A 107 5.54 7.91 14.15
CA ASN A 107 4.35 8.69 13.83
C ASN A 107 4.69 9.90 12.94
N GLU A 108 5.72 10.68 13.33
CA GLU A 108 6.20 11.83 12.55
C GLU A 108 6.71 11.42 11.15
N ASP A 109 7.50 10.35 11.07
CA ASP A 109 8.10 9.87 9.82
C ASP A 109 7.03 9.49 8.78
N THR A 110 5.78 9.19 9.16
CA THR A 110 4.71 8.87 8.19
C THR A 110 4.21 10.08 7.39
N PHE A 111 4.41 11.30 7.88
CA PHE A 111 3.98 12.56 7.25
C PHE A 111 5.02 13.10 6.24
N VAL A 112 5.49 12.23 5.36
CA VAL A 112 6.47 12.56 4.32
C VAL A 112 5.89 12.27 2.94
N TYR A 113 6.08 13.17 1.97
CA TYR A 113 5.47 13.03 0.64
C TYR A 113 5.93 11.79 -0.14
N THR A 114 7.11 11.25 0.17
CA THR A 114 7.58 9.97 -0.39
C THR A 114 6.75 8.77 0.09
N ASN A 115 6.03 8.88 1.21
CA ASN A 115 5.07 7.90 1.72
C ASN A 115 3.61 8.21 1.29
N ALA A 116 3.40 9.25 0.49
CA ALA A 116 2.07 9.63 0.00
C ALA A 116 1.85 9.24 -1.47
N ALA A 117 0.59 8.98 -1.80
CA ALA A 117 0.11 8.96 -3.17
C ALA A 117 -1.20 9.75 -3.29
N PRO A 118 -1.47 10.39 -4.44
CA PRO A 118 -2.74 11.07 -4.68
C PRO A 118 -3.89 10.07 -4.70
N GLN A 119 -4.80 10.25 -3.76
CA GLN A 119 -6.00 9.44 -3.63
C GLN A 119 -7.20 10.37 -3.61
N ALA A 120 -8.24 10.09 -4.39
CA ALA A 120 -9.49 10.83 -4.32
C ALA A 120 -10.03 10.82 -2.87
N ALA A 121 -10.54 11.95 -2.38
CA ALA A 121 -11.01 12.07 -0.99
C ALA A 121 -12.06 11.01 -0.63
N ALA A 122 -12.99 10.72 -1.54
CA ALA A 122 -13.98 9.64 -1.36
C ALA A 122 -13.34 8.24 -1.26
N PHE A 123 -12.21 8.01 -1.92
CA PHE A 123 -11.44 6.77 -1.83
C PHE A 123 -10.62 6.69 -0.54
N ASN A 124 -9.94 7.78 -0.17
CA ASN A 124 -9.02 7.83 0.99
C ASN A 124 -9.74 7.95 2.34
N GLN A 125 -10.82 8.73 2.41
CA GLN A 125 -11.56 9.02 3.65
C GLN A 125 -12.80 8.15 3.82
N GLY A 126 -13.24 7.47 2.76
CA GLY A 126 -14.39 6.59 2.86
C GLY A 126 -14.11 5.47 3.87
N GLU A 127 -15.16 5.02 4.55
CA GLU A 127 -15.18 3.71 5.25
C GLU A 127 -15.20 2.61 4.19
N ASN A 128 -14.18 2.59 3.32
CA ASN A 128 -14.01 1.52 2.37
C ASN A 128 -13.75 0.24 3.16
N LEU A 129 -14.24 -0.87 2.63
CA LEU A 129 -14.15 -2.15 3.33
C LEU A 129 -12.70 -2.47 3.70
N TRP A 130 -11.76 -2.05 2.86
CA TRP A 130 -10.35 -2.15 3.16
C TRP A 130 -9.95 -1.43 4.44
N ALA A 131 -10.25 -0.14 4.64
CA ALA A 131 -9.98 0.59 5.88
C ALA A 131 -10.55 -0.13 7.10
N GLY A 132 -11.75 -0.73 6.95
CA GLY A 132 -12.32 -1.63 7.95
C GLY A 132 -11.47 -2.90 8.20
N VAL A 133 -11.00 -3.58 7.15
CA VAL A 133 -10.07 -4.73 7.27
C VAL A 133 -8.80 -4.30 7.98
N GLU A 134 -8.32 -3.13 7.63
CA GLU A 134 -7.06 -2.56 8.07
C GLU A 134 -7.07 -2.17 9.55
N ASP A 135 -8.18 -1.62 10.04
CA ASP A 135 -8.42 -1.38 11.46
C ASP A 135 -8.68 -2.69 12.21
N HIS A 136 -9.42 -3.62 11.61
CA HIS A 136 -9.66 -4.94 12.19
C HIS A 136 -8.36 -5.73 12.37
N VAL A 137 -7.48 -5.74 11.36
CA VAL A 137 -6.17 -6.41 11.40
C VAL A 137 -5.27 -5.77 12.45
N LEU A 138 -5.24 -4.43 12.54
CA LEU A 138 -4.44 -3.72 13.53
C LEU A 138 -4.95 -3.99 14.96
N GLU A 139 -6.27 -3.97 15.16
CA GLU A 139 -6.89 -4.26 16.45
C GLU A 139 -6.71 -5.73 16.84
N TYR A 140 -6.88 -6.66 15.90
CA TYR A 140 -6.62 -8.07 16.11
C TYR A 140 -5.16 -8.32 16.49
N ALA A 141 -4.21 -7.66 15.80
CA ALA A 141 -2.80 -7.73 16.15
C ALA A 141 -2.53 -7.15 17.53
N ARG A 142 -3.18 -6.04 17.91
CA ARG A 142 -3.08 -5.44 19.24
C ARG A 142 -3.56 -6.39 20.33
N VAL A 143 -4.77 -6.94 20.17
CA VAL A 143 -5.42 -7.82 21.15
C VAL A 143 -4.63 -9.12 21.35
N ASN A 144 -4.03 -9.64 20.28
CA ASN A 144 -3.32 -10.93 20.30
C ASN A 144 -1.79 -10.78 20.33
N ALA A 145 -1.26 -9.57 20.50
CA ALA A 145 0.17 -9.26 20.46
C ALA A 145 0.90 -9.81 19.21
N LEU A 146 0.24 -9.78 18.06
CA LEU A 146 0.79 -10.32 16.81
C LEU A 146 1.73 -9.33 16.14
N ARG A 147 2.75 -9.90 15.50
CA ARG A 147 3.68 -9.18 14.63
C ARG A 147 3.22 -9.34 13.19
N LEU A 148 3.13 -8.21 12.47
CA LEU A 148 2.75 -8.17 11.05
C LEU A 148 3.84 -7.49 10.23
N SER A 149 3.97 -7.91 8.98
CA SER A 149 4.61 -7.11 7.93
C SER A 149 3.56 -6.74 6.89
N VAL A 150 3.45 -5.46 6.56
CA VAL A 150 2.50 -4.97 5.55
C VAL A 150 3.26 -4.29 4.43
N PHE A 151 2.90 -4.62 3.19
CA PHE A 151 3.47 -4.08 1.97
C PHE A 151 2.40 -3.32 1.20
N THR A 152 2.72 -2.16 0.64
CA THR A 152 1.70 -1.30 0.01
C THR A 152 2.27 -0.53 -1.14
N GLY A 153 1.46 -0.28 -2.16
CA GLY A 153 1.84 0.65 -3.20
C GLY A 153 0.72 0.94 -4.18
N PRO A 154 0.93 1.94 -5.04
CA PRO A 154 0.16 2.09 -6.27
C PRO A 154 0.53 1.02 -7.30
N VAL A 155 -0.34 0.82 -8.29
CA VAL A 155 0.01 0.20 -9.57
C VAL A 155 0.33 1.32 -10.55
N PHE A 156 1.54 1.33 -11.09
CA PHE A 156 1.93 2.31 -12.11
C PHE A 156 1.54 1.82 -13.50
N ALA A 157 0.47 2.40 -14.04
CA ALA A 157 0.06 2.18 -15.42
C ALA A 157 0.66 3.25 -16.34
N ASP A 158 0.94 2.87 -17.59
CA ASP A 158 1.47 3.77 -18.61
C ASP A 158 0.43 4.79 -19.09
N ASP A 159 -0.85 4.54 -18.84
CA ASP A 159 -1.99 5.40 -19.16
C ASP A 159 -2.57 6.11 -17.91
N ASP A 160 -1.86 6.08 -16.77
CA ASP A 160 -2.23 6.86 -15.60
C ASP A 160 -2.32 8.35 -15.96
N PRO A 161 -3.40 9.05 -15.56
CA PRO A 161 -3.63 10.42 -15.98
C PRO A 161 -2.62 11.37 -15.39
N LEU A 162 -2.14 12.29 -16.22
CA LEU A 162 -1.19 13.32 -15.80
C LEU A 162 -1.93 14.49 -15.17
N TYR A 163 -1.60 14.81 -13.92
CA TYR A 163 -2.13 15.96 -13.21
C TYR A 163 -0.99 16.67 -12.48
N ARG A 164 -0.80 17.97 -12.79
CA ARG A 164 0.26 18.82 -12.20
C ARG A 164 1.66 18.18 -12.20
N GLY A 165 1.98 17.47 -13.28
CA GLY A 165 3.29 16.82 -13.46
C GLY A 165 3.46 15.49 -12.71
N VAL A 166 2.39 14.92 -12.15
CA VAL A 166 2.35 13.59 -11.53
C VAL A 166 1.33 12.72 -12.25
N ARG A 167 1.70 11.48 -12.55
CA ARG A 167 0.75 10.48 -13.09
C ARG A 167 0.00 9.83 -11.93
N ILE A 168 -1.30 10.09 -11.84
CA ILE A 168 -2.15 9.68 -10.73
C ILE A 168 -2.50 8.19 -10.87
N PRO A 169 -2.06 7.30 -9.96
CA PRO A 169 -2.35 5.87 -10.06
C PRO A 169 -3.85 5.60 -9.93
N ARG A 170 -4.41 4.72 -10.76
CA ARG A 170 -5.82 4.30 -10.62
C ARG A 170 -6.04 3.18 -9.60
N LEU A 171 -5.05 2.31 -9.46
CA LEU A 171 -5.13 1.14 -8.58
C LEU A 171 -4.08 1.23 -7.47
N PHE A 172 -4.44 0.68 -6.32
CA PHE A 172 -3.53 0.43 -5.20
C PHE A 172 -3.59 -1.03 -4.81
N TRP A 173 -2.53 -1.50 -4.17
CA TRP A 173 -2.43 -2.85 -3.64
C TRP A 173 -1.89 -2.83 -2.23
N LYS A 174 -2.26 -3.84 -1.45
CA LYS A 174 -1.72 -4.09 -0.12
C LYS A 174 -1.58 -5.60 0.11
N ILE A 175 -0.53 -6.00 0.82
CA ILE A 175 -0.30 -7.38 1.25
C ILE A 175 -0.03 -7.37 2.74
N ALA A 176 -0.80 -8.10 3.52
CA ALA A 176 -0.51 -8.38 4.91
C ALA A 176 0.19 -9.74 5.02
N ALA A 177 1.22 -9.84 5.84
CA ALA A 177 1.96 -11.06 6.12
C ALA A 177 2.18 -11.23 7.62
N TRP A 178 2.02 -12.45 8.11
CA TRP A 178 2.11 -12.80 9.52
C TRP A 178 2.48 -14.28 9.67
N VAL A 179 2.72 -14.72 10.90
CA VAL A 179 3.01 -16.13 11.21
C VAL A 179 1.83 -16.74 11.97
N THR A 180 1.52 -18.00 11.68
CA THR A 180 0.40 -18.74 12.27
C THR A 180 0.85 -20.08 12.84
N GLY A 181 0.13 -20.56 13.85
CA GLY A 181 0.37 -21.86 14.47
C GLY A 181 1.65 -21.92 15.31
N GLU A 182 1.84 -23.07 15.96
CA GLU A 182 3.02 -23.32 16.81
C GLU A 182 4.32 -23.43 16.01
N ASP A 183 4.21 -23.83 14.74
CA ASP A 183 5.34 -23.96 13.81
C ASP A 183 5.74 -22.62 13.14
N GLU A 184 5.14 -21.51 13.56
CA GLU A 184 5.37 -20.16 13.02
C GLU A 184 5.29 -20.07 11.47
N GLN A 185 4.32 -20.76 10.88
CA GLN A 185 4.17 -20.82 9.42
C GLN A 185 3.75 -19.45 8.87
N LEU A 186 4.52 -18.95 7.90
CA LEU A 186 4.21 -17.72 7.19
C LEU A 186 2.88 -17.84 6.44
N ALA A 187 2.02 -16.85 6.61
CA ALA A 187 0.78 -16.63 5.87
C ALA A 187 0.77 -15.23 5.28
N SER A 188 0.07 -15.04 4.15
CA SER A 188 -0.17 -13.72 3.58
C SER A 188 -1.51 -13.62 2.85
N ALA A 189 -2.01 -12.40 2.72
CA ALA A 189 -3.22 -12.08 1.98
C ALA A 189 -3.02 -10.79 1.16
N GLY A 190 -3.38 -10.85 -0.12
CA GLY A 190 -3.25 -9.75 -1.08
C GLY A 190 -4.59 -9.07 -1.41
N PHE A 191 -4.54 -7.75 -1.58
CA PHE A 191 -5.70 -6.94 -1.89
C PHE A 191 -5.39 -5.89 -2.97
N VAL A 192 -6.38 -5.59 -3.79
CA VAL A 192 -6.37 -4.50 -4.78
C VAL A 192 -7.57 -3.59 -4.56
N LEU A 193 -7.32 -2.29 -4.65
CA LEU A 193 -8.32 -1.24 -4.54
C LEU A 193 -8.30 -0.39 -5.82
N ASP A 194 -9.50 -0.02 -6.30
CA ASP A 194 -9.68 0.80 -7.49
C ASP A 194 -10.30 2.16 -7.14
N GLN A 195 -9.57 3.24 -7.40
CA GLN A 195 -10.03 4.61 -7.20
C GLN A 195 -10.58 5.28 -8.48
N THR A 196 -10.58 4.59 -9.62
CA THR A 196 -11.04 5.15 -10.91
C THR A 196 -12.43 5.79 -10.82
N PRO A 197 -13.46 5.15 -10.21
CA PRO A 197 -14.79 5.75 -10.11
C PRO A 197 -14.84 7.05 -9.30
N SER A 198 -13.85 7.25 -8.42
CA SER A 198 -13.69 8.45 -7.60
C SER A 198 -12.98 9.56 -8.35
N LEU A 199 -11.98 9.19 -9.17
CA LEU A 199 -11.23 10.14 -10.00
C LEU A 199 -12.10 10.75 -11.09
N ASP A 200 -13.06 10.00 -11.65
CA ASP A 200 -14.01 10.51 -12.65
C ASP A 200 -14.91 11.65 -12.11
N GLN A 201 -15.04 11.76 -10.79
CA GLN A 201 -15.80 12.82 -10.12
C GLN A 201 -14.94 14.06 -9.82
N ILE A 202 -13.62 13.93 -9.91
CA ILE A 202 -12.69 15.03 -9.76
C ILE A 202 -12.45 15.62 -11.13
N ASP A 203 -12.64 16.93 -11.26
CA ASP A 203 -12.33 17.63 -12.50
C ASP A 203 -10.81 17.67 -12.73
N LEU A 204 -10.31 16.63 -13.40
CA LEU A 204 -8.92 16.52 -13.82
C LEU A 204 -8.69 17.04 -15.25
N GLU A 205 -9.75 17.52 -15.93
CA GLU A 205 -9.92 18.18 -17.26
C GLU A 205 -8.93 17.91 -18.42
N THR A 206 -8.04 16.92 -18.28
CA THR A 206 -7.06 16.47 -19.29
C THR A 206 -6.93 14.95 -19.31
N LEU A 207 -7.99 14.25 -18.88
CA LEU A 207 -8.05 12.79 -18.90
C LEU A 207 -8.28 12.29 -20.33
N THR A 208 -7.22 11.86 -21.02
CA THR A 208 -7.37 10.96 -22.16
C THR A 208 -7.78 9.60 -21.61
N ALA A 209 -9.08 9.30 -21.64
CA ALA A 209 -9.60 7.99 -21.28
C ALA A 209 -9.13 6.94 -22.30
N THR A 210 -8.55 5.85 -21.83
CA THR A 210 -8.35 4.62 -22.60
C THR A 210 -9.04 3.46 -21.90
N ASP A 211 -9.63 2.57 -22.71
CA ASP A 211 -10.55 1.50 -22.33
C ASP A 211 -9.94 0.51 -21.33
N VAL A 212 -10.03 0.82 -20.03
CA VAL A 212 -10.02 -0.16 -18.96
C VAL A 212 -11.48 -0.39 -18.57
N PRO A 213 -12.02 -1.61 -18.68
CA PRO A 213 -13.39 -1.88 -18.24
C PRO A 213 -13.51 -1.50 -16.75
N PRO A 214 -14.49 -0.68 -16.38
CA PRO A 214 -14.68 -0.26 -15.00
C PRO A 214 -14.94 -1.52 -14.15
N LEU A 215 -14.11 -1.73 -13.14
CA LEU A 215 -14.59 -2.44 -11.95
C LEU A 215 -15.68 -1.51 -11.41
N GLY A 216 -16.90 -2.03 -11.18
CA GLY A 216 -18.03 -1.23 -10.72
C GLY A 216 -17.71 -0.40 -9.46
N PRO A 217 -18.66 0.41 -8.96
CA PRO A 217 -18.40 1.43 -7.93
C PRO A 217 -17.58 0.88 -6.75
N PHE A 218 -16.53 1.63 -6.33
CA PHE A 218 -15.69 1.48 -5.13
C PHE A 218 -15.61 0.05 -4.53
N ARG A 219 -14.67 -0.78 -4.99
CA ARG A 219 -14.54 -2.18 -4.53
C ARG A 219 -13.14 -2.49 -4.01
N THR A 220 -13.11 -3.20 -2.88
CA THR A 220 -11.91 -3.88 -2.38
C THR A 220 -11.96 -5.31 -2.88
N PHE A 221 -10.89 -5.76 -3.51
CA PHE A 221 -10.79 -7.12 -4.01
C PHE A 221 -9.70 -7.85 -3.24
N GLN A 222 -10.03 -9.01 -2.68
CA GLN A 222 -9.00 -9.98 -2.32
C GLN A 222 -8.53 -10.67 -3.60
N VAL A 223 -7.22 -10.71 -3.80
CA VAL A 223 -6.60 -11.24 -5.02
C VAL A 223 -5.41 -12.13 -4.64
N PRO A 224 -5.07 -13.11 -5.48
CA PRO A 224 -3.81 -13.81 -5.34
C PRO A 224 -2.63 -12.83 -5.34
N VAL A 225 -1.67 -13.01 -4.44
CA VAL A 225 -0.45 -12.21 -4.35
C VAL A 225 0.36 -12.29 -5.64
N GLU A 226 0.28 -13.41 -6.37
CA GLU A 226 0.86 -13.55 -7.71
C GLU A 226 0.27 -12.55 -8.72
N HIS A 227 -1.02 -12.20 -8.60
CA HIS A 227 -1.64 -11.18 -9.46
C HIS A 227 -1.11 -9.79 -9.13
N ILE A 228 -0.83 -9.49 -7.86
CA ILE A 228 -0.18 -8.24 -7.47
C ILE A 228 1.24 -8.19 -8.06
N ALA A 229 1.99 -9.30 -8.00
CA ALA A 229 3.31 -9.37 -8.65
C ALA A 229 3.23 -9.10 -10.16
N ALA A 230 2.21 -9.65 -10.84
CA ALA A 230 2.00 -9.43 -12.27
C ALA A 230 1.61 -7.98 -12.59
N LEU A 231 0.70 -7.36 -11.82
CA LEU A 231 0.26 -5.97 -12.01
C LEU A 231 1.39 -4.97 -11.81
N THR A 232 2.25 -5.21 -10.83
CA THR A 232 3.26 -4.24 -10.38
C THR A 232 4.64 -4.50 -10.99
N GLY A 233 4.87 -5.72 -11.51
CA GLY A 233 6.20 -6.19 -11.87
C GLY A 233 7.12 -6.39 -10.67
N LEU A 234 6.59 -6.47 -9.44
CA LEU A 234 7.39 -6.72 -8.24
C LEU A 234 7.73 -8.22 -8.11
N ALA A 235 8.93 -8.51 -7.61
CA ALA A 235 9.26 -9.81 -7.05
C ALA A 235 8.86 -9.81 -5.57
N LEU A 236 7.79 -10.55 -5.27
CA LEU A 236 7.19 -10.64 -3.94
C LEU A 236 7.62 -11.90 -3.15
N GLY A 237 8.41 -12.77 -3.79
CA GLY A 237 9.15 -13.86 -3.13
C GLY A 237 8.28 -14.73 -2.21
N PRO A 238 8.64 -14.89 -0.92
CA PRO A 238 7.92 -15.74 0.03
C PRO A 238 6.42 -15.43 0.18
N LEU A 239 5.99 -14.18 -0.07
CA LEU A 239 4.59 -13.78 0.04
C LEU A 239 3.70 -14.57 -0.94
N VAL A 240 4.19 -14.84 -2.16
CA VAL A 240 3.41 -15.63 -3.14
C VAL A 240 3.22 -17.07 -2.66
N VAL A 241 4.24 -17.64 -2.02
CA VAL A 241 4.20 -19.04 -1.53
C VAL A 241 3.30 -19.17 -0.30
N ALA A 242 3.27 -18.14 0.55
CA ALA A 242 2.49 -18.09 1.78
C ALA A 242 1.05 -17.59 1.58
N ASP A 243 0.63 -17.33 0.34
CA ASP A 243 -0.68 -16.77 0.04
C ASP A 243 -1.81 -17.70 0.45
N ARG A 244 -2.79 -17.14 1.15
CA ARG A 244 -3.98 -17.83 1.65
C ARG A 244 -5.08 -17.94 0.58
N VAL A 245 -4.97 -17.17 -0.49
CA VAL A 245 -5.83 -17.25 -1.69
C VAL A 245 -4.98 -17.68 -2.89
N PRO A 246 -4.71 -18.98 -3.08
CA PRO A 246 -3.88 -19.42 -4.19
C PRO A 246 -4.58 -19.16 -5.54
N ALA A 247 -3.80 -18.74 -6.54
CA ALA A 247 -4.28 -18.60 -7.91
C ALA A 247 -4.81 -19.96 -8.44
N LEU A 248 -5.97 -19.95 -9.09
CA LEU A 248 -6.50 -21.18 -9.69
C LEU A 248 -5.69 -21.49 -10.95
N ARG A 249 -4.98 -22.62 -10.97
CA ARG A 249 -4.12 -23.04 -12.11
C ARG A 249 -4.88 -23.33 -13.42
N THR A 250 -6.18 -23.05 -13.52
CA THR A 250 -7.01 -23.38 -14.67
C THR A 250 -6.85 -22.37 -15.81
N ILE A 251 -6.02 -22.73 -16.78
CA ILE A 251 -6.05 -22.41 -18.22
C ILE A 251 -6.97 -21.22 -18.60
N ASN A 252 -6.54 -20.00 -18.32
CA ASN A 252 -6.53 -18.86 -19.25
C ASN A 252 -5.84 -17.67 -18.57
N ALA A 253 -4.90 -17.08 -19.29
CA ALA A 253 -3.97 -16.07 -18.80
C ALA A 253 -4.66 -14.85 -18.15
N GLY A 254 -4.21 -14.49 -16.94
CA GLY A 254 -4.15 -13.10 -16.46
C GLY A 254 -5.46 -12.31 -16.35
N GLY A 255 -6.60 -12.97 -16.26
CA GLY A 255 -7.90 -12.30 -16.13
C GLY A 255 -8.22 -11.88 -14.69
N ARG A 256 -8.97 -10.78 -14.53
CA ARG A 256 -9.56 -10.35 -13.24
C ARG A 256 -10.66 -11.32 -12.71
N ALA A 257 -10.88 -12.46 -13.35
CA ALA A 257 -11.91 -13.44 -13.01
C ALA A 257 -11.69 -14.12 -11.64
N GLU A 258 -10.48 -14.08 -11.11
CA GLU A 258 -10.13 -14.65 -9.81
C GLU A 258 -10.16 -13.61 -8.68
N TRP A 259 -10.52 -12.37 -8.98
CA TRP A 259 -10.59 -11.31 -7.97
C TRP A 259 -11.89 -11.46 -7.21
N ARG A 260 -11.79 -11.76 -5.92
CA ARG A 260 -12.96 -11.83 -5.04
C ARG A 260 -13.24 -10.43 -4.53
N GLU A 261 -14.30 -9.84 -5.04
CA GLU A 261 -14.84 -8.64 -4.42
C GLU A 261 -15.28 -8.96 -3.00
N LEU A 262 -14.85 -8.10 -2.08
CA LEU A 262 -15.26 -8.16 -0.69
C LEU A 262 -16.43 -7.18 -0.52
N THR A 263 -17.54 -7.69 0.02
CA THR A 263 -18.71 -6.88 0.39
C THR A 263 -18.82 -6.70 1.90
N THR A 264 -18.23 -7.63 2.66
CA THR A 264 -18.13 -7.62 4.12
C THR A 264 -16.75 -8.13 4.56
N LEU A 265 -16.38 -7.93 5.83
CA LEU A 265 -15.10 -8.40 6.36
C LEU A 265 -15.03 -9.93 6.45
N ASP A 266 -16.18 -10.59 6.69
CA ASP A 266 -16.29 -12.05 6.77
C ASP A 266 -16.02 -12.73 5.41
N ASP A 267 -15.99 -11.96 4.32
CA ASP A 267 -15.62 -12.47 3.01
C ASP A 267 -14.10 -12.69 2.85
N ALA A 268 -13.26 -12.05 3.67
CA ALA A 268 -11.81 -12.14 3.52
C ALA A 268 -11.27 -13.48 4.04
N VAL A 269 -10.44 -14.15 3.23
CA VAL A 269 -9.71 -15.35 3.65
C VAL A 269 -8.39 -14.91 4.28
N LEU A 270 -8.28 -15.01 5.60
CA LEU A 270 -7.07 -14.74 6.37
C LEU A 270 -6.47 -16.06 6.87
#